data_AF-A0A644VQ38-F1
#
_entry.id   AF-A0A644VQ38-F1
#
_cell.length_a   1.000
_cell.length_b   1.000
_cell.length_c   1.000
_cell.angle_alpha   90.00
_cell.angle_beta   90.00
_cell.angle_gamma   90.00
#
_symmetry.space_group_name_H-M   'P 1'
#
loop_
_entity.id
_entity.type
_entity.pdbx_description
1 polymer ?
#
loop_
_entity_poly.entity_id
_entity_poly.type
_entity_poly.pdbx_seq_one_letter_code
_entity_poly.pdbx_strand_id
1 'polypeptide(L)'
;MGDAYLDRAILYRENEDLSSQAQSVNLRSILKGEGKDIELKKNDRLYIPSINELKDELFITLEGEVKRPARYPYAINLSIADLILQGGGLLESASRARIDVSRRIKNSLSTTESPVQSEVFSFTLEKGLIISGDKEFTLKPFDIVNVRRSPGYEVQQNVFIRGEALFPGSYAKINRDERISSIVKRAGGLTSSAYIKGARLTRVMNADEKARVESSLKLAKTSAKDSIMVDSLDVGSTYYIGIDLEKAIANPGGDEDIVLRTGDIIDVPTYNGTVKISGAVMYPNAVTYVKGISIGDYISNAGGYAFKAKKSRVFVVYMNGKVSKGLMSKIEPGCEIIVLQKPDREGASLGEILGITSSVVSTAAMVTTLIRQF
;
A
#
# COMPACT_ATOMS: atom_id res chain seq x y z
N MET A 1 27.83 -0.47 53.65
CA MET A 1 28.95 -0.36 52.70
C MET A 1 28.69 -1.19 51.43
N GLY A 2 27.50 -1.12 50.83
CA GLY A 2 27.05 -2.17 49.89
C GLY A 2 27.37 -1.95 48.41
N ASP A 3 27.69 -0.73 47.98
CA ASP A 3 27.69 -0.39 46.54
C ASP A 3 28.88 0.48 46.10
N ALA A 4 29.94 0.59 46.90
CA ALA A 4 31.12 1.37 46.55
C ALA A 4 32.14 0.51 45.77
N TYR A 5 32.65 1.01 44.64
CA TYR A 5 33.72 0.35 43.91
C TYR A 5 35.08 0.62 44.57
N LEU A 6 35.58 -0.34 45.35
CA LEU A 6 36.76 -0.17 46.20
C LEU A 6 38.10 -0.48 45.51
N ASP A 7 38.07 -1.11 44.34
CA ASP A 7 39.30 -1.52 43.64
C ASP A 7 40.05 -0.34 43.03
N ARG A 8 39.33 0.74 42.68
CA ARG A 8 39.93 1.97 42.16
C ARG A 8 39.06 3.18 42.46
N ALA A 9 39.52 4.02 43.38
CA ALA A 9 39.01 5.36 43.63
C ALA A 9 39.98 6.42 43.08
N ILE A 10 39.47 7.64 42.89
CA ILE A 10 40.27 8.77 42.40
C ILE A 10 40.31 9.83 43.49
N LEU A 11 41.49 10.11 44.02
CA LEU A 11 41.74 11.23 44.93
C LEU A 11 42.18 12.43 44.11
N TYR A 12 41.36 13.48 44.08
CA TYR A 12 41.74 14.78 43.53
C TYR A 12 42.34 15.62 44.64
N ARG A 13 43.58 16.09 44.44
CA ARG A 13 44.32 16.91 45.39
C ARG A 13 44.72 18.23 44.76
N GLU A 14 44.56 19.30 45.52
CA GLU A 14 45.03 20.63 45.13
C GLU A 14 46.50 20.80 45.53
N ASN A 15 47.31 21.25 44.58
CA ASN A 15 48.72 21.58 44.79
C ASN A 15 48.87 23.03 45.25
N GLU A 16 50.06 23.41 45.70
CA GLU A 16 50.34 24.77 46.20
C GLU A 16 50.16 25.86 45.14
N ASP A 17 50.30 25.51 43.86
CA ASP A 17 50.08 26.38 42.70
C ASP A 17 48.60 26.42 42.24
N LEU A 18 47.69 25.87 43.04
CA LEU A 18 46.25 25.72 42.75
C LEU A 18 45.94 24.74 41.60
N SER A 19 46.93 24.00 41.09
CA SER A 19 46.67 22.93 40.11
C SER A 19 46.06 21.70 40.78
N SER A 20 45.23 20.95 40.06
CA SER A 20 44.63 19.70 40.55
C SER A 20 45.40 18.49 40.02
N GLN A 21 45.78 17.58 40.92
CA GLN A 21 46.33 16.26 40.57
C GLN A 21 45.34 15.14 40.90
N ALA A 22 45.31 14.10 40.08
CA ALA A 22 44.49 12.91 40.30
C ALA A 22 45.39 11.73 40.68
N GLN A 23 45.17 11.16 41.86
CA GLN A 23 45.86 9.98 42.35
C GLN A 23 44.92 8.78 42.36
N SER A 24 45.33 7.67 41.76
CA SER A 24 44.58 6.41 41.81
C SER A 24 44.82 5.72 43.15
N VAL A 25 43.74 5.36 43.84
CA VAL A 25 43.78 4.76 45.18
C VAL A 25 43.03 3.43 45.19
N ASN A 26 43.68 2.36 45.67
CA ASN A 26 43.01 1.08 45.92
C ASN A 26 42.47 1.06 47.35
N LEU A 27 41.23 1.49 47.52
CA LEU A 27 40.59 1.57 48.84
C LEU A 27 40.40 0.19 49.48
N ARG A 28 40.20 -0.87 48.70
CA ARG A 28 40.06 -2.24 49.22
C ARG A 28 41.33 -2.68 49.96
N SER A 29 42.50 -2.38 49.41
CA SER A 29 43.79 -2.71 50.01
C SER A 29 44.04 -1.90 51.29
N ILE A 30 43.73 -0.60 51.27
CA ILE A 30 43.89 0.29 52.44
C ILE A 30 42.94 -0.15 53.58
N LEU A 31 41.66 -0.40 53.28
CA LEU A 31 40.67 -0.82 54.28
C LEU A 31 40.98 -2.19 54.91
N LYS A 32 41.70 -3.06 54.20
CA LYS A 32 42.19 -4.35 54.71
C LYS A 32 43.49 -4.25 55.51
N GLY A 33 44.13 -3.08 55.55
CA GLY A 33 45.44 -2.87 56.18
C GLY A 33 46.63 -3.43 55.38
N GLU A 34 46.40 -3.86 54.14
CA GLU A 34 47.43 -4.42 53.25
C GLU A 34 48.08 -3.32 52.39
N GLY A 35 47.40 -2.18 52.24
CA GLY A 35 47.82 -1.05 51.42
C GLY A 35 48.48 0.07 52.23
N LYS A 36 49.32 0.87 51.56
CA LYS A 36 49.85 2.10 52.14
C LYS A 36 48.72 3.12 52.33
N ASP A 37 48.52 3.53 53.57
CA ASP A 37 47.53 4.56 53.91
C ASP A 37 47.93 5.93 53.34
N ILE A 38 46.94 6.79 53.12
CA ILE A 38 47.12 8.12 52.50
C ILE A 38 46.58 9.18 53.44
N GLU A 39 47.48 10.00 53.98
CA GLU A 39 47.10 11.16 54.76
C GLU A 39 46.39 12.20 53.87
N LEU A 40 45.16 12.54 54.25
CA LEU A 40 44.32 13.52 53.54
C LEU A 40 44.78 14.94 53.85
N LYS A 41 44.83 15.78 52.82
CA LYS A 41 45.16 17.21 52.91
C LYS A 41 43.90 18.06 52.76
N LYS A 42 44.00 19.33 53.15
CA LYS A 42 42.95 20.32 52.91
C LYS A 42 42.61 20.35 51.41
N ASN A 43 41.32 20.45 51.10
CA ASN A 43 40.76 20.46 49.74
C ASN A 43 40.84 19.14 48.96
N ASP A 44 41.27 18.02 49.58
CA ASP A 44 41.19 16.71 48.94
C ASP A 44 39.73 16.30 48.66
N ARG A 45 39.48 15.76 47.46
CA ARG A 45 38.19 15.21 47.04
C ARG A 45 38.36 13.77 46.60
N LEU A 46 37.79 12.84 47.36
CA LEU A 46 37.80 11.42 47.02
C LEU A 46 36.53 11.07 46.23
N TYR A 47 36.72 10.68 44.97
CA TYR A 47 35.66 10.13 44.13
C TYR A 47 35.69 8.61 44.18
N ILE A 48 34.59 8.03 44.67
CA ILE A 48 34.36 6.59 44.72
C ILE A 48 33.12 6.31 43.89
N PRO A 49 33.26 5.75 42.68
CA PRO A 49 32.11 5.42 41.87
C PRO A 49 31.28 4.31 42.52
N SER A 50 29.98 4.31 42.27
CA SER A 50 29.11 3.19 42.65
C SER A 50 29.36 1.99 41.72
N ILE A 51 29.26 0.77 42.24
CA ILE A 51 29.33 -0.46 41.43
C ILE A 51 28.19 -0.48 40.41
N ASN A 52 27.01 0.04 40.77
CA ASN A 52 25.86 0.17 39.86
C ASN A 52 26.06 1.27 38.82
N GLU A 53 26.70 2.38 39.16
CA GLU A 53 27.04 3.45 38.21
C GLU A 53 28.04 2.98 37.13
N LEU A 54 28.88 2.01 37.48
CA LEU A 54 29.82 1.37 36.55
C LEU A 54 29.20 0.20 35.76
N LYS A 55 27.98 -0.24 36.10
CA LYS A 55 27.29 -1.31 35.37
C LYS A 55 26.37 -0.70 34.32
N ASP A 56 26.56 -1.10 33.06
CA ASP A 56 25.58 -0.82 32.03
C ASP A 56 24.20 -1.37 32.44
N GLU A 57 23.13 -0.60 32.21
CA GLU A 57 21.78 -1.15 32.27
C GLU A 57 21.66 -2.27 31.22
N LEU A 58 21.66 -3.51 31.70
CA LEU A 58 21.55 -4.68 30.85
C LEU A 58 20.09 -4.83 30.43
N PHE A 59 19.85 -4.85 29.12
CA PHE A 59 18.53 -5.06 28.56
C PHE A 59 18.58 -6.14 27.49
N ILE A 60 17.42 -6.65 27.13
CA ILE A 60 17.19 -7.51 25.96
C ILE A 60 16.08 -6.89 25.12
N THR A 61 16.01 -7.24 23.84
CA THR A 61 15.03 -6.65 22.92
C THR A 61 14.08 -7.73 22.45
N LEU A 62 12.77 -7.45 22.50
CA LEU A 62 11.72 -8.30 21.95
C LEU A 62 11.06 -7.58 20.78
N GLU A 63 11.08 -8.19 19.60
CA GLU A 63 10.55 -7.61 18.35
C GLU A 63 9.69 -8.62 17.58
N GLY A 64 8.97 -8.13 16.57
CA GLY A 64 8.15 -8.93 15.68
C GLY A 64 6.72 -9.12 16.17
N GLU A 65 6.16 -10.31 15.94
CA GLU A 65 4.73 -10.63 16.16
C GLU A 65 4.38 -10.91 17.63
N VAL A 66 4.56 -9.90 18.48
CA VAL A 66 4.19 -9.92 19.90
C VAL A 66 3.29 -8.74 20.22
N LYS A 67 2.53 -8.82 21.33
CA LYS A 67 1.61 -7.72 21.69
C LYS A 67 2.33 -6.43 22.06
N ARG A 68 3.50 -6.52 22.70
CA ARG A 68 4.29 -5.38 23.18
C ARG A 68 5.78 -5.54 22.81
N PRO A 69 6.17 -5.23 21.57
CA PRO A 69 7.58 -5.18 21.20
C PRO A 69 8.27 -4.00 21.90
N ALA A 70 9.37 -4.26 22.59
CA ALA A 70 10.11 -3.27 23.38
C ALA A 70 11.48 -3.81 23.84
N ARG A 71 12.26 -2.95 24.50
CA ARG A 71 13.38 -3.37 25.34
C ARG A 71 12.89 -3.71 26.74
N TYR A 72 13.38 -4.81 27.28
CA TYR A 72 13.05 -5.29 28.61
C TYR A 72 14.32 -5.38 29.47
N PRO A 73 14.26 -5.07 30.77
CA PRO A 73 15.37 -5.27 31.68
C PRO A 73 15.84 -6.73 31.65
N TYR A 74 17.15 -6.92 31.57
CA TYR A 74 17.73 -8.26 31.63
C TYR A 74 17.70 -8.79 33.06
N ALA A 75 17.34 -10.07 33.21
CA ALA A 75 17.46 -10.81 34.46
C ALA A 75 18.27 -12.09 34.24
N ILE A 76 18.97 -12.53 35.28
CA ILE A 76 19.69 -13.81 35.26
C ILE A 76 18.69 -14.95 35.06
N ASN A 77 19.04 -15.93 34.23
CA ASN A 77 18.22 -17.09 33.86
C ASN A 77 16.92 -16.77 33.12
N LEU A 78 16.81 -15.60 32.49
CA LEU A 78 15.64 -15.23 31.72
C LEU A 78 15.51 -16.07 30.44
N SER A 79 14.37 -16.72 30.24
CA SER A 79 14.10 -17.52 29.05
C SER A 79 13.40 -16.72 27.95
N ILE A 80 13.36 -17.29 26.74
CA ILE A 80 12.57 -16.75 25.61
C ILE A 80 11.07 -16.68 25.97
N ALA A 81 10.57 -17.69 26.69
CA ALA A 81 9.17 -17.78 27.08
C ALA A 81 8.78 -16.67 28.06
N ASP A 82 9.65 -16.40 29.04
CA ASP A 82 9.44 -15.32 30.03
C ASP A 82 9.40 -13.96 29.35
N LEU A 83 10.33 -13.72 28.42
CA LEU A 83 10.36 -12.47 27.65
C LEU A 83 9.08 -12.29 26.81
N ILE A 84 8.64 -13.34 26.11
CA ILE A 84 7.39 -13.30 25.34
C ILE A 84 6.19 -13.02 26.25
N LEU A 85 6.18 -13.61 27.45
CA LEU A 85 5.14 -13.36 28.46
C LEU A 85 5.14 -11.91 28.94
N GLN A 86 6.31 -11.32 29.24
CA GLN A 86 6.44 -9.88 29.55
C GLN A 86 5.92 -9.01 28.40
N GLY A 87 6.22 -9.43 27.16
CA GLY A 87 5.68 -8.90 25.90
C GLY A 87 4.17 -9.02 25.72
N GLY A 88 3.44 -9.63 26.66
CA GLY A 88 1.99 -9.84 26.59
C GLY A 88 1.57 -11.05 25.77
N GLY A 89 2.52 -11.90 25.38
CA GLY A 89 2.33 -13.07 24.54
C GLY A 89 2.46 -12.78 23.04
N LEU A 90 2.32 -13.85 22.27
CA LEU A 90 2.37 -13.84 20.80
C LEU A 90 1.09 -13.24 20.20
N LEU A 91 1.21 -12.58 19.04
CA LEU A 91 0.05 -12.27 18.18
C LEU A 91 -0.47 -13.54 17.49
N GLU A 92 -1.70 -13.48 16.97
CA GLU A 92 -2.28 -14.59 16.18
C GLU A 92 -1.48 -14.86 14.90
N SER A 93 -0.93 -13.79 14.32
CA SER A 93 -0.03 -13.79 13.17
C SER A 93 1.36 -14.35 13.44
N ALA A 94 1.71 -14.62 14.69
CA ALA A 94 3.05 -15.06 15.07
C ALA A 94 3.38 -16.48 14.59
N SER A 95 4.58 -16.65 14.04
CA SER A 95 5.16 -17.95 13.76
C SER A 95 5.67 -18.57 15.04
N ARG A 96 5.02 -19.66 15.46
CA ARG A 96 5.54 -20.55 16.51
C ARG A 96 6.69 -21.41 16.02
N ALA A 97 6.78 -21.62 14.70
CA ALA A 97 7.79 -22.45 14.06
C ALA A 97 9.19 -21.82 14.10
N ARG A 98 9.27 -20.49 14.14
CA ARG A 98 10.54 -19.77 13.98
C ARG A 98 10.60 -18.51 14.82
N ILE A 99 11.39 -18.58 15.88
CA ILE A 99 11.82 -17.45 16.70
C ILE A 99 13.34 -17.38 16.63
N ASP A 100 13.85 -16.25 16.16
CA ASP A 100 15.28 -16.04 16.00
C ASP A 100 15.80 -15.23 17.20
N VAL A 101 16.90 -15.65 17.81
CA VAL A 101 17.65 -14.88 18.80
C VAL A 101 18.98 -14.47 18.20
N SER A 102 19.18 -13.17 18.04
CA SER A 102 20.44 -12.59 17.59
C SER A 102 21.27 -12.15 18.78
N ARG A 103 22.48 -12.69 18.89
CA ARG A 103 23.43 -12.41 19.97
C ARG A 103 24.68 -11.77 19.40
N ARG A 104 25.05 -10.60 19.91
CA ARG A 104 26.30 -9.95 19.50
C ARG A 104 27.52 -10.74 20.00
N ILE A 105 28.55 -10.85 19.16
CA ILE A 105 29.85 -11.39 19.57
C ILE A 105 30.62 -10.27 20.28
N LYS A 106 31.08 -10.52 21.51
CA LYS A 106 31.90 -9.58 22.28
C LYS A 106 33.30 -10.15 22.45
N ASN A 107 34.31 -9.45 21.93
CA ASN A 107 35.70 -9.71 22.27
C ASN A 107 36.40 -8.39 22.60
N SER A 108 36.35 -7.99 23.88
CA SER A 108 36.92 -6.74 24.37
C SER A 108 38.45 -6.68 24.35
N LEU A 109 39.11 -7.82 24.11
CA LEU A 109 40.56 -7.94 24.02
C LEU A 109 41.03 -8.28 22.59
N SER A 110 40.11 -8.25 21.62
CA SER A 110 40.46 -8.53 20.23
C SER A 110 41.40 -7.45 19.69
N THR A 111 42.58 -7.86 19.26
CA THR A 111 43.52 -7.01 18.51
C THR A 111 43.34 -7.12 17.00
N THR A 112 42.43 -7.98 16.55
CA THR A 112 42.08 -8.20 15.14
C THR A 112 40.57 -8.06 14.94
N GLU A 113 40.15 -7.67 13.73
CA GLU A 113 38.75 -7.57 13.34
C GLU A 113 38.09 -8.95 13.31
N SER A 114 36.90 -9.07 13.89
CA SER A 114 36.11 -10.31 13.78
C SER A 114 35.26 -10.26 12.51
N PRO A 115 35.36 -11.25 11.60
CA PRO A 115 34.53 -11.29 10.38
C PRO A 115 33.05 -11.57 10.67
N VAL A 116 32.69 -11.94 11.89
CA VAL A 116 31.30 -12.25 12.31
C VAL A 116 30.89 -11.28 13.41
N GLN A 117 29.78 -10.57 13.21
CA GLN A 117 29.29 -9.55 14.14
C GLN A 117 28.25 -10.11 15.14
N SER A 118 27.59 -11.22 14.81
CA SER A 118 26.55 -11.83 15.64
C SER A 118 26.35 -13.31 15.36
N GLU A 119 25.96 -14.06 16.39
CA GLU A 119 25.42 -15.41 16.29
C GLU A 119 23.89 -15.36 16.24
N VAL A 120 23.28 -16.26 15.46
CA VAL A 120 21.82 -16.39 15.37
C VAL A 120 21.40 -17.78 15.78
N PHE A 121 20.51 -17.85 16.76
CA PHE A 121 19.88 -19.09 17.23
C PHE A 121 18.43 -19.12 16.79
N SER A 122 17.93 -20.28 16.37
CA SER A 122 16.55 -20.42 15.89
C SER A 122 15.81 -21.45 16.72
N PHE A 123 14.59 -21.13 17.13
CA PHE A 123 13.78 -21.95 18.01
C PHE A 123 12.36 -22.16 17.48
N THR A 124 11.77 -23.29 17.83
CA THR A 124 10.34 -23.57 17.69
C THR A 124 9.69 -23.64 19.06
N LEU A 125 8.57 -22.95 19.25
CA LEU A 125 7.80 -22.97 20.49
C LEU A 125 6.48 -23.72 20.34
N GLU A 126 6.12 -24.50 21.35
CA GLU A 126 4.78 -25.06 21.52
C GLU A 126 4.30 -24.83 22.95
N LYS A 127 3.11 -24.25 23.12
CA LYS A 127 2.53 -23.88 24.43
C LYS A 127 3.51 -23.10 25.33
N GLY A 128 4.35 -22.26 24.73
CA GLY A 128 5.34 -21.46 25.44
C GLY A 128 6.65 -22.17 25.77
N LEU A 129 6.83 -23.43 25.35
CA LEU A 129 8.04 -24.21 25.59
C LEU A 129 8.84 -24.43 24.31
N ILE A 130 10.17 -24.42 24.40
CA ILE A 130 11.06 -24.75 23.29
C ILE A 130 10.94 -26.25 22.98
N ILE A 131 10.47 -26.57 21.78
CA ILE A 131 10.38 -27.95 21.28
C ILE A 131 11.48 -28.30 20.29
N SER A 132 12.07 -27.30 19.64
CA SER A 132 13.22 -27.44 18.74
C SER A 132 14.22 -26.31 18.96
N GLY A 133 15.51 -26.65 18.98
CA GLY A 133 16.61 -25.80 19.45
C GLY A 133 17.13 -26.24 20.82
N ASP A 134 18.06 -25.46 21.37
CA ASP A 134 18.58 -25.67 22.73
C ASP A 134 17.50 -25.33 23.77
N LYS A 135 17.05 -26.35 24.51
CA LYS A 135 15.97 -26.23 25.52
C LYS A 135 16.41 -25.55 26.79
N GLU A 136 17.72 -25.56 27.07
CA GLU A 136 18.32 -24.90 28.23
C GLU A 136 18.83 -23.50 27.87
N PHE A 137 18.50 -23.01 26.66
CA PHE A 137 18.94 -21.72 26.19
C PHE A 137 18.44 -20.59 27.08
N THR A 138 19.40 -19.86 27.63
CA THR A 138 19.16 -18.64 28.41
C THR A 138 19.56 -17.41 27.62
N LEU A 139 18.77 -16.35 27.78
CA LEU A 139 19.08 -15.07 27.19
C LEU A 139 20.30 -14.47 27.88
N LYS A 140 21.09 -13.73 27.10
CA LYS A 140 22.22 -12.93 27.57
C LYS A 140 21.93 -11.45 27.37
N PRO A 141 22.64 -10.57 28.08
CA PRO A 141 22.49 -9.15 27.89
C PRO A 141 22.61 -8.77 26.42
N PHE A 142 21.63 -8.00 25.99
CA PHE A 142 21.49 -7.41 24.67
C PHE A 142 21.17 -8.36 23.53
N ASP A 143 20.73 -9.58 23.84
CA ASP A 143 20.09 -10.43 22.86
C ASP A 143 18.85 -9.75 22.26
N ILE A 144 18.60 -10.01 20.97
CA ILE A 144 17.40 -9.59 20.27
C ILE A 144 16.60 -10.83 19.92
N VAL A 145 15.42 -10.96 20.53
CA VAL A 145 14.45 -12.03 20.26
C VAL A 145 13.44 -11.52 19.24
N ASN A 146 13.44 -12.11 18.05
CA ASN A 146 12.58 -11.74 16.95
C ASN A 146 11.55 -12.86 16.68
N VAL A 147 10.28 -12.55 16.93
CA VAL A 147 9.15 -13.43 16.62
C VAL A 147 8.69 -13.18 15.20
N ARG A 148 8.95 -14.11 14.28
CA ARG A 148 8.59 -13.93 12.87
C ARG A 148 7.09 -14.02 12.64
N ARG A 149 6.62 -13.39 11.56
CA ARG A 149 5.25 -13.62 11.06
C ARG A 149 5.11 -15.00 10.45
N SER A 150 4.02 -15.66 10.79
CA SER A 150 3.65 -16.95 10.22
C SER A 150 3.35 -16.77 8.73
N PRO A 151 4.05 -17.48 7.82
CA PRO A 151 3.76 -17.41 6.40
C PRO A 151 2.40 -18.04 6.04
N GLY A 152 1.84 -18.86 6.95
CA GLY A 152 0.51 -19.45 6.81
C GLY A 152 -0.61 -18.58 7.41
N TYR A 153 -0.29 -17.42 8.00
CA TYR A 153 -1.31 -16.52 8.55
C TYR A 153 -1.69 -15.45 7.54
N GLU A 154 -2.94 -15.55 7.10
CA GLU A 154 -3.62 -14.52 6.32
C GLU A 154 -4.88 -14.10 7.06
N VAL A 155 -5.11 -12.79 7.13
CA VAL A 155 -6.36 -12.27 7.68
C VAL A 155 -7.50 -12.64 6.74
N GLN A 156 -8.67 -12.98 7.28
CA GLN A 156 -9.83 -13.29 6.45
C GLN A 156 -10.17 -12.11 5.54
N GLN A 157 -10.19 -12.37 4.23
CA GLN A 157 -10.52 -11.38 3.20
C GLN A 157 -11.86 -11.73 2.57
N ASN A 158 -12.68 -10.72 2.30
CA ASN A 158 -14.02 -10.91 1.74
C ASN A 158 -14.16 -10.27 0.36
N VAL A 159 -15.03 -10.87 -0.45
CA VAL A 159 -15.51 -10.38 -1.73
C VAL A 159 -17.03 -10.46 -1.73
N PHE A 160 -17.69 -9.68 -2.58
CA PHE A 160 -19.15 -9.57 -2.59
C PHE A 160 -19.71 -9.93 -3.95
N ILE A 161 -20.86 -10.61 -3.96
CA ILE A 161 -21.67 -10.81 -5.16
C ILE A 161 -23.07 -10.26 -4.90
N ARG A 162 -23.59 -9.45 -5.81
CA ARG A 162 -24.87 -8.76 -5.68
C ARG A 162 -25.68 -8.88 -6.97
N GLY A 163 -26.99 -8.65 -6.84
CA GLY A 163 -27.94 -8.80 -7.93
C GLY A 163 -28.36 -10.26 -8.14
N GLU A 164 -28.41 -10.69 -9.38
CA GLU A 164 -29.02 -11.95 -9.82
C GLU A 164 -28.11 -13.19 -9.67
N ALA A 165 -27.69 -13.44 -8.43
CA ALA A 165 -27.13 -14.71 -7.98
C ALA A 165 -28.17 -15.47 -7.13
N LEU A 166 -28.09 -16.81 -7.03
CA LEU A 166 -29.03 -17.55 -6.17
C LEU A 166 -28.89 -17.15 -4.70
N PHE A 167 -27.65 -16.98 -4.24
CA PHE A 167 -27.33 -16.52 -2.89
C PHE A 167 -26.42 -15.29 -2.97
N PRO A 168 -26.96 -14.07 -3.13
CA PRO A 168 -26.15 -12.85 -3.10
C PRO A 168 -25.64 -12.60 -1.66
N GLY A 169 -24.43 -12.05 -1.52
CA GLY A 169 -23.86 -11.79 -0.21
C GLY A 169 -22.34 -11.62 -0.17
N SER A 170 -21.78 -11.77 1.03
CA SER A 170 -20.35 -11.72 1.31
C SER A 170 -19.75 -13.12 1.34
N TYR A 171 -18.62 -13.30 0.66
CA TYR A 171 -17.91 -14.55 0.57
C TYR A 171 -16.46 -14.35 1.02
N ALA A 172 -16.03 -15.14 1.99
CA ALA A 172 -14.63 -15.20 2.36
C ALA A 172 -13.82 -15.85 1.23
N LYS A 173 -12.69 -15.24 0.86
CA LYS A 173 -11.70 -15.84 -0.04
C LYS A 173 -11.14 -17.10 0.61
N ILE A 174 -11.10 -18.21 -0.14
CA ILE A 174 -10.55 -19.49 0.36
C ILE A 174 -9.03 -19.52 0.15
N ASN A 175 -8.55 -18.89 -0.92
CA ASN A 175 -7.13 -18.78 -1.21
C ASN A 175 -6.80 -17.39 -1.80
N ARG A 176 -5.50 -17.09 -1.94
CA ARG A 176 -5.03 -15.80 -2.47
C ARG A 176 -5.54 -15.52 -3.89
N ASP A 177 -5.64 -16.57 -4.69
CA ASP A 177 -6.01 -16.53 -6.12
C ASP A 177 -7.49 -16.82 -6.37
N GLU A 178 -8.37 -16.54 -5.40
CA GLU A 178 -9.82 -16.72 -5.54
C GLU A 178 -10.32 -15.96 -6.78
N ARG A 179 -11.07 -16.65 -7.65
CA ARG A 179 -11.57 -16.11 -8.93
C ARG A 179 -13.08 -15.93 -8.94
N ILE A 180 -13.56 -15.15 -9.90
CA ILE A 180 -14.98 -14.85 -10.10
C ILE A 180 -15.82 -16.14 -10.21
N SER A 181 -15.38 -17.11 -11.02
CA SER A 181 -16.09 -18.37 -11.24
C SER A 181 -16.34 -19.14 -9.92
N SER A 182 -15.36 -19.15 -9.01
CA SER A 182 -15.46 -19.79 -7.69
C SER A 182 -16.55 -19.13 -6.83
N ILE A 183 -16.59 -17.80 -6.81
CA ILE A 183 -17.61 -17.05 -6.06
C ILE A 183 -19.00 -17.29 -6.64
N VAL A 184 -19.16 -17.25 -7.96
CA VAL A 184 -20.46 -17.54 -8.58
C VAL A 184 -20.92 -18.96 -8.27
N LYS A 185 -20.02 -19.95 -8.33
CA LYS A 185 -20.33 -21.34 -7.97
C LYS A 185 -20.78 -21.45 -6.50
N ARG A 186 -20.09 -20.79 -5.57
CA ARG A 186 -20.43 -20.77 -4.14
C ARG A 186 -21.70 -19.98 -3.85
N ALA A 187 -22.06 -19.04 -4.72
CA ALA A 187 -23.34 -18.35 -4.70
C ALA A 187 -24.49 -19.19 -5.27
N GLY A 188 -24.26 -20.47 -5.60
CA GLY A 188 -25.25 -21.38 -6.18
C GLY A 188 -25.44 -21.22 -7.69
N GLY A 189 -24.65 -20.34 -8.34
CA GLY A 189 -24.87 -19.93 -9.72
C GLY A 189 -25.70 -18.66 -9.82
N LEU A 190 -26.11 -18.35 -11.05
CA LEU A 190 -26.93 -17.19 -11.38
C LEU A 190 -28.41 -17.56 -11.43
N THR A 191 -29.30 -16.59 -11.19
CA THR A 191 -30.75 -16.80 -11.36
C THR A 191 -31.12 -16.89 -12.85
N SER A 192 -32.33 -17.34 -13.16
CA SER A 192 -32.85 -17.31 -14.54
C SER A 192 -33.10 -15.90 -15.08
N SER A 193 -33.18 -14.89 -14.21
CA SER A 193 -33.38 -13.48 -14.58
C SER A 193 -32.05 -12.74 -14.79
N ALA A 194 -30.92 -13.39 -14.49
CA ALA A 194 -29.60 -12.81 -14.59
C ALA A 194 -29.24 -12.48 -16.05
N TYR A 195 -28.73 -11.26 -16.26
CA TYR A 195 -28.11 -10.89 -17.52
C TYR A 195 -26.60 -11.00 -17.44
N ILE A 196 -26.09 -12.21 -17.71
CA ILE A 196 -24.69 -12.57 -17.55
C ILE A 196 -23.71 -11.66 -18.31
N LYS A 197 -24.10 -11.16 -19.48
CA LYS A 197 -23.28 -10.25 -20.31
C LYS A 197 -23.17 -8.84 -19.73
N GLY A 198 -24.12 -8.46 -18.88
CA GLY A 198 -24.10 -7.19 -18.18
C GLY A 198 -23.33 -7.21 -16.87
N ALA A 199 -22.81 -8.36 -16.45
CA ALA A 199 -22.06 -8.47 -15.21
C ALA A 199 -20.79 -7.62 -15.25
N ARG A 200 -20.47 -6.98 -14.12
CA ARG A 200 -19.28 -6.14 -13.97
C ARG A 200 -18.63 -6.36 -12.62
N LEU A 201 -17.34 -6.03 -12.56
CA LEU A 201 -16.57 -6.04 -11.33
C LEU A 201 -16.30 -4.59 -10.89
N THR A 202 -16.63 -4.26 -9.65
CA THR A 202 -16.24 -3.00 -9.03
C THR A 202 -15.07 -3.26 -8.10
N ARG A 203 -14.00 -2.48 -8.26
CA ARG A 203 -12.75 -2.66 -7.52
C ARG A 203 -12.29 -1.35 -6.90
N VAL A 204 -11.79 -1.43 -5.68
CA VAL A 204 -11.16 -0.30 -4.97
C VAL A 204 -9.73 -0.14 -5.49
N MET A 205 -9.35 1.09 -5.87
CA MET A 205 -7.99 1.40 -6.29
C MET A 205 -7.02 1.26 -5.11
N ASN A 206 -5.86 0.66 -5.37
CA ASN A 206 -4.74 0.74 -4.43
C ASN A 206 -4.09 2.13 -4.47
N ALA A 207 -3.21 2.41 -3.51
CA ALA A 207 -2.55 3.72 -3.37
C ALA A 207 -1.82 4.15 -4.65
N ASP A 208 -1.12 3.22 -5.31
CA ASP A 208 -0.36 3.50 -6.52
C ASP A 208 -1.26 3.75 -7.73
N GLU A 209 -2.34 2.97 -7.88
CA GLU A 209 -3.37 3.16 -8.91
C GLU A 209 -4.01 4.54 -8.75
N LYS A 210 -4.38 4.90 -7.53
CA LYS A 210 -4.96 6.22 -7.23
C LYS A 210 -3.99 7.35 -7.55
N ALA A 211 -2.73 7.26 -7.12
CA ALA A 211 -1.71 8.26 -7.41
C ALA A 211 -1.45 8.42 -8.92
N ARG A 212 -1.50 7.33 -9.71
CA ARG A 212 -1.39 7.39 -11.17
C ARG A 212 -2.57 8.09 -11.82
N VAL A 213 -3.79 7.84 -11.35
CA VAL A 213 -4.98 8.53 -11.86
C VAL A 213 -4.94 10.01 -11.52
N GLU A 214 -4.61 10.36 -10.28
CA GLU A 214 -4.49 11.76 -9.83
C GLU A 214 -3.41 12.53 -10.62
N SER A 215 -2.24 11.92 -10.83
CA SER A 215 -1.17 12.54 -11.63
C SER A 215 -1.55 12.70 -13.10
N SER A 216 -2.21 11.71 -13.70
CA SER A 216 -2.72 11.80 -15.07
C SER A 216 -3.77 12.91 -15.20
N LEU A 217 -4.65 13.04 -14.22
CA LEU A 217 -5.65 14.11 -14.17
C LEU A 217 -4.99 15.48 -14.06
N LYS A 218 -3.96 15.62 -13.22
CA LYS A 218 -3.19 16.87 -13.07
C LYS A 218 -2.48 17.28 -14.36
N LEU A 219 -1.92 16.32 -15.10
CA LEU A 219 -1.32 16.57 -16.41
C LEU A 219 -2.37 17.00 -17.45
N ALA A 220 -3.53 16.35 -17.46
CA ALA A 220 -4.65 16.73 -18.31
C ALA A 220 -5.16 18.15 -18.00
N LYS A 221 -5.25 18.52 -16.70
CA LYS A 221 -5.58 19.90 -16.26
C LYS A 221 -4.60 20.93 -16.83
N THR A 222 -3.32 20.61 -16.83
CA THR A 222 -2.25 21.55 -17.21
C THR A 222 -2.12 21.70 -18.73
N SER A 223 -2.49 20.67 -19.49
CA SER A 223 -2.30 20.63 -20.95
C SER A 223 -3.54 21.10 -21.73
N ALA A 224 -4.72 21.12 -21.12
CA ALA A 224 -5.95 21.54 -21.77
C ALA A 224 -6.22 23.05 -21.55
N LYS A 225 -6.33 23.83 -22.64
CA LYS A 225 -6.91 25.18 -22.63
C LYS A 225 -8.36 25.23 -22.12
N ASP A 226 -9.04 24.08 -22.07
CA ASP A 226 -10.39 23.88 -21.51
C ASP A 226 -10.30 23.40 -20.05
N SER A 227 -9.96 24.29 -19.13
CA SER A 227 -9.71 23.96 -17.72
C SER A 227 -11.00 23.75 -16.90
N ILE A 228 -12.17 24.16 -17.42
CA ILE A 228 -13.41 24.28 -16.63
C ILE A 228 -14.05 22.91 -16.32
N MET A 229 -13.85 21.88 -17.15
CA MET A 229 -14.48 20.56 -16.92
C MET A 229 -13.71 19.64 -15.98
N VAL A 230 -12.45 19.96 -15.62
CA VAL A 230 -11.56 19.02 -14.93
C VAL A 230 -11.56 19.21 -13.40
N ASP A 231 -11.95 20.38 -12.91
CA ASP A 231 -12.04 20.66 -11.46
C ASP A 231 -13.22 19.97 -10.78
N SER A 232 -14.24 19.55 -11.52
CA SER A 232 -15.40 18.82 -11.00
C SER A 232 -15.29 17.30 -11.08
N LEU A 233 -14.18 16.73 -11.58
CA LEU A 233 -13.98 15.28 -11.56
C LEU A 233 -13.49 14.83 -10.20
N ASP A 234 -14.43 14.44 -9.34
CA ASP A 234 -14.13 13.63 -8.15
C ASP A 234 -13.61 12.26 -8.61
N VAL A 235 -12.32 12.00 -8.36
CA VAL A 235 -11.72 10.69 -8.59
C VAL A 235 -12.17 9.81 -7.42
N GLY A 236 -13.35 9.20 -7.57
CA GLY A 236 -13.86 8.22 -6.63
C GLY A 236 -12.82 7.13 -6.33
N SER A 237 -12.98 6.40 -5.22
CA SER A 237 -12.02 5.37 -4.81
C SER A 237 -12.16 4.05 -5.58
N THR A 238 -13.18 3.91 -6.42
CA THR A 238 -13.50 2.68 -7.14
C THR A 238 -13.54 2.89 -8.64
N TYR A 239 -13.33 1.82 -9.38
CA TYR A 239 -13.48 1.77 -10.83
C TYR A 239 -14.16 0.48 -11.27
N TYR A 240 -14.76 0.52 -12.45
CA TYR A 240 -15.42 -0.62 -13.06
C TYR A 240 -14.47 -1.38 -13.97
N ILE A 241 -14.56 -2.70 -13.93
CA ILE A 241 -13.90 -3.63 -14.84
C ILE A 241 -15.02 -4.40 -15.55
N GLY A 242 -15.10 -4.24 -16.87
CA GLY A 242 -16.04 -4.99 -17.69
C GLY A 242 -15.56 -6.42 -17.87
N ILE A 243 -16.35 -7.37 -17.40
CA ILE A 243 -16.02 -8.80 -17.40
C ILE A 243 -16.85 -9.56 -18.44
N ASP A 244 -16.31 -10.66 -18.96
CA ASP A 244 -17.06 -11.66 -19.72
C ASP A 244 -17.40 -12.84 -18.79
N LEU A 245 -18.43 -12.64 -17.97
CA LEU A 245 -18.79 -13.60 -16.92
C LEU A 245 -19.20 -14.97 -17.48
N GLU A 246 -19.80 -14.97 -18.67
CA GLU A 246 -20.18 -16.20 -19.39
C GLU A 246 -18.94 -17.06 -19.67
N LYS A 247 -17.87 -16.45 -20.23
CA LYS A 247 -16.61 -17.16 -20.45
C LYS A 247 -15.89 -17.53 -19.16
N ALA A 248 -15.93 -16.66 -18.14
CA ALA A 248 -15.29 -16.92 -16.85
C ALA A 248 -15.86 -18.17 -16.16
N ILE A 249 -17.18 -18.35 -16.19
CA ILE A 249 -17.84 -19.53 -15.62
C ILE A 249 -17.61 -20.76 -16.50
N ALA A 250 -17.65 -20.61 -17.83
CA ALA A 250 -17.46 -21.72 -18.76
C ALA A 250 -16.03 -22.28 -18.75
N ASN A 251 -15.03 -21.42 -18.54
CA ASN A 251 -13.60 -21.78 -18.50
C ASN A 251 -12.93 -21.29 -17.21
N PRO A 252 -13.21 -21.92 -16.05
CA PRO A 252 -12.61 -21.54 -14.77
C PRO A 252 -11.07 -21.59 -14.84
N GLY A 253 -10.42 -20.55 -14.31
CA GLY A 253 -8.96 -20.39 -14.35
C GLY A 253 -8.39 -19.74 -15.62
N GLY A 254 -9.21 -19.52 -16.65
CA GLY A 254 -8.80 -18.81 -17.87
C GLY A 254 -8.65 -17.29 -17.69
N ASP A 255 -8.30 -16.60 -18.79
CA ASP A 255 -8.00 -15.15 -18.77
C ASP A 255 -9.20 -14.28 -18.38
N GLU A 256 -10.41 -14.70 -18.74
CA GLU A 256 -11.66 -14.00 -18.42
C GLU A 256 -12.11 -14.25 -16.96
N ASP A 257 -11.55 -15.28 -16.31
CA ASP A 257 -11.85 -15.62 -14.91
C ASP A 257 -10.95 -14.84 -13.96
N ILE A 258 -11.18 -13.54 -13.86
CA ILE A 258 -10.31 -12.59 -13.16
C ILE A 258 -10.12 -12.98 -11.68
N VAL A 259 -8.89 -12.86 -11.19
CA VAL A 259 -8.54 -12.99 -9.77
C VAL A 259 -9.09 -11.81 -8.98
N LEU A 260 -9.78 -12.11 -7.88
CA LEU A 260 -10.44 -11.13 -7.03
C LEU A 260 -9.50 -10.55 -5.97
N ARG A 261 -9.66 -9.25 -5.73
CA ARG A 261 -9.04 -8.52 -4.62
C ARG A 261 -10.03 -8.38 -3.47
N THR A 262 -9.49 -8.18 -2.26
CA THR A 262 -10.31 -7.89 -1.08
C THR A 262 -11.21 -6.68 -1.34
N GLY A 263 -12.49 -6.82 -1.01
CA GLY A 263 -13.49 -5.76 -1.19
C GLY A 263 -14.08 -5.66 -2.59
N ASP A 264 -13.65 -6.51 -3.54
CA ASP A 264 -14.25 -6.57 -4.87
C ASP A 264 -15.75 -6.89 -4.81
N ILE A 265 -16.51 -6.30 -5.72
CA ILE A 265 -17.95 -6.52 -5.85
C ILE A 265 -18.27 -6.99 -7.27
N ILE A 266 -18.77 -8.21 -7.39
CA ILE A 266 -19.34 -8.76 -8.63
C ILE A 266 -20.82 -8.34 -8.65
N ASP A 267 -21.17 -7.49 -9.61
CA ASP A 267 -22.53 -6.99 -9.81
C ASP A 267 -23.14 -7.69 -11.03
N VAL A 268 -24.17 -8.49 -10.79
CA VAL A 268 -24.89 -9.24 -11.82
C VAL A 268 -26.28 -8.63 -12.00
N PRO A 269 -26.52 -7.86 -13.07
CA PRO A 269 -27.80 -7.19 -13.26
C PRO A 269 -28.89 -8.16 -13.73
N THR A 270 -30.14 -7.73 -13.62
CA THR A 270 -31.29 -8.35 -14.28
C THR A 270 -31.30 -8.10 -15.78
N TYR A 271 -31.97 -8.97 -16.54
CA TYR A 271 -32.24 -8.73 -17.95
C TYR A 271 -33.07 -7.47 -18.16
N ASN A 272 -32.51 -6.51 -18.89
CA ASN A 272 -33.20 -5.29 -19.31
C ASN A 272 -33.42 -5.30 -20.82
N GLY A 273 -34.66 -5.55 -21.25
CA GLY A 273 -35.05 -5.61 -22.67
C GLY A 273 -35.16 -4.25 -23.37
N THR A 274 -34.49 -3.21 -22.90
CA THR A 274 -34.52 -1.86 -23.49
C THR A 274 -33.13 -1.40 -23.92
N VAL A 275 -33.09 -0.45 -24.84
CA VAL A 275 -31.89 0.27 -25.26
C VAL A 275 -32.14 1.75 -24.96
N LYS A 276 -31.25 2.35 -24.17
CA LYS A 276 -31.31 3.77 -23.85
C LYS A 276 -30.64 4.57 -24.96
N ILE A 277 -31.22 5.68 -25.37
CA ILE A 277 -30.70 6.56 -26.41
C ILE A 277 -30.57 7.96 -25.80
N SER A 278 -29.35 8.51 -25.81
CA SER A 278 -29.04 9.78 -25.15
C SER A 278 -28.05 10.63 -25.93
N GLY A 279 -27.82 11.85 -25.42
CA GLY A 279 -26.95 12.85 -26.04
C GLY A 279 -27.67 13.66 -27.12
N ALA A 280 -27.01 13.87 -28.26
CA ALA A 280 -27.45 14.75 -29.34
C ALA A 280 -28.49 14.12 -30.28
N VAL A 281 -29.60 13.66 -29.71
CA VAL A 281 -30.79 13.15 -30.44
C VAL A 281 -31.97 14.10 -30.24
N MET A 282 -32.98 14.03 -31.11
CA MET A 282 -34.15 14.91 -31.03
C MET A 282 -34.95 14.70 -29.73
N TYR A 283 -35.10 13.44 -29.30
CA TYR A 283 -35.79 13.08 -28.07
C TYR A 283 -35.08 11.93 -27.35
N PRO A 284 -34.27 12.20 -26.31
CA PRO A 284 -33.64 11.16 -25.49
C PRO A 284 -34.71 10.28 -24.80
N ASN A 285 -34.67 8.98 -25.06
CA ASN A 285 -35.63 8.01 -24.53
C ASN A 285 -34.99 6.62 -24.39
N ALA A 286 -35.77 5.67 -23.86
CA ALA A 286 -35.44 4.25 -23.92
C ALA A 286 -36.49 3.54 -24.76
N VAL A 287 -36.06 2.63 -25.63
CA VAL A 287 -36.94 1.86 -26.51
C VAL A 287 -36.68 0.38 -26.38
N THR A 288 -37.64 -0.46 -26.76
CA THR A 288 -37.50 -1.92 -26.68
C THR A 288 -36.33 -2.40 -27.55
N TYR A 289 -35.52 -3.31 -27.00
CA TYR A 289 -34.47 -3.97 -27.75
C TYR A 289 -35.07 -4.91 -28.80
N VAL A 290 -34.70 -4.69 -30.05
CA VAL A 290 -35.00 -5.58 -31.17
C VAL A 290 -33.69 -6.14 -31.71
N LYS A 291 -33.61 -7.46 -31.86
CA LYS A 291 -32.41 -8.12 -32.36
C LYS A 291 -32.21 -7.83 -33.86
N GLY A 292 -31.01 -7.38 -34.23
CA GLY A 292 -30.60 -7.21 -35.63
C GLY A 292 -30.95 -5.86 -36.25
N ILE A 293 -31.66 -4.97 -35.55
CA ILE A 293 -31.88 -3.60 -36.04
C ILE A 293 -30.63 -2.73 -35.82
N SER A 294 -30.46 -1.73 -36.69
CA SER A 294 -29.25 -0.91 -36.69
C SER A 294 -29.31 0.21 -35.65
N ILE A 295 -28.14 0.77 -35.31
CA ILE A 295 -28.05 1.99 -34.50
C ILE A 295 -28.82 3.14 -35.14
N GLY A 296 -28.82 3.24 -36.47
CA GLY A 296 -29.56 4.26 -37.20
C GLY A 296 -31.07 4.17 -36.97
N ASP A 297 -31.62 2.96 -36.88
CA ASP A 297 -33.04 2.73 -36.61
C ASP A 297 -33.40 3.15 -35.19
N TYR A 298 -32.56 2.80 -34.21
CA TYR A 298 -32.72 3.26 -32.82
C TYR A 298 -32.68 4.80 -32.73
N ILE A 299 -31.74 5.45 -33.41
CA ILE A 299 -31.67 6.92 -33.42
C ILE A 299 -32.90 7.52 -34.12
N SER A 300 -33.43 6.88 -35.15
CA SER A 300 -34.67 7.29 -35.82
C SER A 300 -35.88 7.19 -34.88
N ASN A 301 -35.96 6.15 -34.04
CA ASN A 301 -36.97 6.02 -32.98
C ASN A 301 -36.85 7.12 -31.89
N ALA A 302 -35.69 7.76 -31.77
CA ALA A 302 -35.47 8.95 -30.93
C ALA A 302 -35.74 10.27 -31.69
N GLY A 303 -36.45 10.22 -32.82
CA GLY A 303 -36.75 11.37 -33.68
C GLY A 303 -35.59 11.80 -34.59
N GLY A 304 -34.52 11.01 -34.66
CA GLY A 304 -33.31 11.31 -35.42
C GLY A 304 -32.28 12.12 -34.64
N TYR A 305 -31.26 12.58 -35.36
CA TYR A 305 -30.17 13.38 -34.80
C TYR A 305 -30.62 14.81 -34.51
N ALA A 306 -30.19 15.37 -33.36
CA ALA A 306 -30.34 16.79 -33.08
C ALA A 306 -29.48 17.65 -34.04
N PHE A 307 -29.82 18.93 -34.19
CA PHE A 307 -29.14 19.86 -35.11
C PHE A 307 -27.62 19.92 -34.90
N LYS A 308 -27.18 20.00 -33.63
CA LYS A 308 -25.77 20.03 -33.25
C LYS A 308 -25.12 18.63 -33.14
N ALA A 309 -25.76 17.55 -33.59
CA ALA A 309 -25.20 16.21 -33.45
C ALA A 309 -23.95 15.99 -34.31
N LYS A 310 -22.92 15.38 -33.73
CA LYS A 310 -21.75 14.87 -34.44
C LYS A 310 -21.99 13.41 -34.85
N LYS A 311 -22.68 13.22 -35.97
CA LYS A 311 -23.12 11.89 -36.48
C LYS A 311 -22.01 10.83 -36.58
N SER A 312 -20.74 11.24 -36.74
CA SER A 312 -19.59 10.34 -36.78
C SER A 312 -19.07 9.89 -35.40
N ARG A 313 -19.63 10.40 -34.31
CA ARG A 313 -19.24 10.08 -32.92
C ARG A 313 -20.44 9.58 -32.12
N VAL A 314 -20.79 8.32 -32.41
CA VAL A 314 -21.76 7.53 -31.65
C VAL A 314 -21.01 6.47 -30.85
N PHE A 315 -21.40 6.30 -29.59
CA PHE A 315 -20.85 5.32 -28.67
C PHE A 315 -21.97 4.40 -28.18
N VAL A 316 -21.63 3.15 -27.93
CA VAL A 316 -22.50 2.18 -27.25
C VAL A 316 -21.81 1.80 -25.95
N VAL A 317 -22.47 2.08 -24.83
CA VAL A 317 -22.04 1.70 -23.48
C VAL A 317 -22.84 0.49 -23.04
N TYR A 318 -22.18 -0.65 -22.84
CA TYR A 318 -22.83 -1.88 -22.39
C TYR A 318 -23.01 -1.89 -20.87
N MET A 319 -23.92 -2.73 -20.36
CA MET A 319 -24.17 -2.83 -18.92
C MET A 319 -22.93 -3.23 -18.10
N ASN A 320 -22.04 -4.04 -18.69
CA ASN A 320 -20.77 -4.40 -18.06
C ASN A 320 -19.73 -3.24 -18.05
N GLY A 321 -20.05 -2.09 -18.63
CA GLY A 321 -19.16 -0.92 -18.70
C GLY A 321 -18.21 -0.90 -19.90
N LYS A 322 -18.20 -1.94 -20.75
CA LYS A 322 -17.45 -1.89 -22.02
C LYS A 322 -18.05 -0.82 -22.93
N VAL A 323 -17.21 -0.17 -23.73
CA VAL A 323 -17.62 0.87 -24.67
C VAL A 323 -17.22 0.47 -26.09
N SER A 324 -18.15 0.56 -27.03
CA SER A 324 -17.89 0.42 -28.47
C SER A 324 -18.16 1.72 -29.20
N LYS A 325 -17.43 1.96 -30.29
CA LYS A 325 -17.54 3.20 -31.08
C LYS A 325 -17.98 2.88 -32.50
N GLY A 326 -18.92 3.68 -32.99
CA GLY A 326 -19.36 3.67 -34.39
C GLY A 326 -20.75 3.09 -34.60
N LEU A 327 -21.25 3.23 -35.84
CA LEU A 327 -22.60 2.81 -36.22
C LEU A 327 -22.73 1.29 -36.48
N MET A 328 -21.59 0.59 -36.58
CA MET A 328 -21.53 -0.87 -36.74
C MET A 328 -21.39 -1.61 -35.41
N SER A 329 -21.40 -0.90 -34.29
CA SER A 329 -21.36 -1.52 -32.96
C SER A 329 -22.59 -2.40 -32.74
N LYS A 330 -22.36 -3.58 -32.18
CA LYS A 330 -23.43 -4.52 -31.86
C LYS A 330 -24.29 -3.94 -30.74
N ILE A 331 -25.61 -4.00 -30.89
CA ILE A 331 -26.55 -3.60 -29.82
C ILE A 331 -26.88 -4.82 -28.96
N GLU A 332 -26.89 -4.60 -27.65
CA GLU A 332 -27.23 -5.61 -26.67
C GLU A 332 -28.27 -5.05 -25.67
N PRO A 333 -29.12 -5.90 -25.06
CA PRO A 333 -30.07 -5.49 -24.04
C PRO A 333 -29.41 -4.65 -22.92
N GLY A 334 -30.08 -3.57 -22.53
CA GLY A 334 -29.66 -2.66 -21.46
C GLY A 334 -28.50 -1.73 -21.81
N CYS A 335 -28.00 -1.74 -23.05
CA CYS A 335 -26.96 -0.80 -23.47
C CYS A 335 -27.51 0.63 -23.65
N GLU A 336 -26.60 1.60 -23.63
CA GLU A 336 -26.88 3.01 -23.91
C GLU A 336 -26.16 3.47 -25.18
N ILE A 337 -26.92 3.95 -26.16
CA ILE A 337 -26.44 4.62 -27.37
C ILE A 337 -26.29 6.11 -27.05
N ILE A 338 -25.06 6.61 -27.08
CA ILE A 338 -24.73 8.01 -26.79
C ILE A 338 -24.26 8.69 -28.07
N VAL A 339 -24.99 9.73 -28.49
CA VAL A 339 -24.60 10.59 -29.62
C VAL A 339 -23.92 11.85 -29.10
N LEU A 340 -22.69 12.13 -29.50
CA LEU A 340 -22.02 13.37 -29.07
C LEU A 340 -22.46 14.59 -29.89
N GLN A 341 -22.37 15.77 -29.28
CA GLN A 341 -22.56 17.05 -29.97
C GLN A 341 -21.28 17.48 -30.71
N LYS A 342 -21.43 18.33 -31.73
CA LYS A 342 -20.33 19.05 -32.36
C LYS A 342 -19.80 20.07 -31.35
N PRO A 343 -18.47 20.24 -31.22
CA PRO A 343 -17.94 21.31 -30.41
C PRO A 343 -18.41 22.65 -30.97
N ASP A 344 -18.74 23.59 -30.10
CA ASP A 344 -19.00 24.96 -30.51
C ASP A 344 -17.72 25.52 -31.12
N ARG A 345 -17.76 25.83 -32.41
CA ARG A 345 -16.69 26.58 -33.07
C ARG A 345 -17.02 28.04 -32.84
N GLU A 346 -16.26 28.73 -31.99
CA GLU A 346 -16.13 30.18 -32.15
C GLU A 346 -15.62 30.40 -33.57
N GLY A 347 -16.45 31.00 -34.42
CA GLY A 347 -16.04 31.33 -35.77
C GLY A 347 -14.91 32.33 -35.66
N ALA A 348 -13.75 32.03 -36.24
CA ALA A 348 -12.68 33.02 -36.36
C ALA A 348 -13.29 34.29 -36.96
N SER A 349 -13.20 35.40 -36.23
CA SER A 349 -13.81 36.65 -36.70
C SER A 349 -13.14 37.05 -38.02
N LEU A 350 -13.84 37.77 -38.89
CA LEU A 350 -13.22 38.32 -40.11
C LEU A 350 -11.97 39.18 -39.78
N GLY A 351 -11.89 39.74 -38.57
CA GLY A 351 -10.70 40.42 -38.03
C GLY A 351 -9.51 39.50 -37.73
N GLU A 352 -9.74 38.26 -37.28
CA GLU A 352 -8.67 37.27 -37.08
C GLU A 352 -8.13 36.74 -38.42
N ILE A 353 -9.01 36.55 -39.40
CA ILE A 353 -8.61 36.12 -40.76
C ILE A 353 -7.81 37.23 -41.46
N LEU A 354 -8.25 38.49 -41.35
CA LEU A 354 -7.53 39.63 -41.92
C LEU A 354 -6.21 39.95 -41.18
N GLY A 355 -6.15 39.72 -39.87
CA GLY A 355 -4.92 39.79 -39.09
C GLY A 355 -3.84 38.84 -39.60
N ILE A 356 -4.21 37.59 -39.93
CA ILE A 356 -3.28 36.61 -40.53
C ILE A 356 -2.83 37.07 -41.93
N THR A 357 -3.71 37.63 -42.77
CA THR A 357 -3.30 38.11 -44.10
C THR A 357 -2.32 39.30 -44.06
N SER A 358 -2.43 40.20 -43.07
CA SER A 358 -1.48 41.33 -42.93
C SER A 358 -0.07 40.86 -42.54
N SER A 359 0.05 39.80 -41.74
CA SER A 359 1.33 39.26 -41.28
C SER A 359 2.13 38.52 -42.37
N VAL A 360 1.44 37.93 -43.36
CA VAL A 360 2.07 37.23 -44.50
C VAL A 360 2.61 38.22 -45.54
N VAL A 361 2.02 39.41 -45.69
CA VAL A 361 2.55 40.45 -46.61
C VAL A 361 3.85 41.06 -46.09
N SER A 362 3.98 41.25 -44.76
CA SER A 362 5.21 41.79 -44.15
C SER A 362 6.43 40.86 -44.29
N THR A 363 6.24 39.54 -44.25
CA THR A 363 7.35 38.59 -44.43
C THR A 363 7.79 38.48 -45.89
N ALA A 364 6.87 38.58 -46.86
CA ALA A 364 7.21 38.63 -48.29
C ALA A 364 7.98 39.93 -48.66
N ALA A 365 7.65 41.06 -48.04
CA ALA A 365 8.39 42.31 -48.22
C ALA A 365 9.82 42.22 -47.68
N MET A 366 10.04 41.62 -46.51
CA MET A 366 11.39 41.40 -45.95
C MET A 366 12.24 40.49 -46.83
N VAL A 367 11.67 39.38 -47.31
CA VAL A 367 12.38 38.42 -48.18
C VAL A 367 12.74 39.06 -49.53
N THR A 368 11.88 39.90 -50.10
CA THR A 368 12.18 40.62 -51.36
C THR A 368 13.21 41.74 -51.19
N THR A 369 13.27 42.42 -50.04
CA THR A 369 14.37 43.37 -49.74
C THR A 369 15.71 42.69 -49.51
N LEU A 370 15.73 41.47 -48.96
CA LEU A 370 16.96 40.69 -48.74
C LEU A 370 17.54 40.14 -50.05
N ILE A 371 16.70 39.81 -51.04
CA ILE A 371 17.16 39.32 -52.36
C ILE A 371 17.72 40.45 -53.23
N ARG A 372 17.43 41.72 -52.91
CA ARG A 372 17.92 42.89 -53.67
C ARG A 372 19.24 43.47 -53.15
N GLN A 373 19.79 42.91 -52.06
CA GLN A 373 21.06 43.31 -51.44
C GLN A 373 22.20 42.28 -51.63
N PHE A 374 22.01 41.27 -52.48
CA PHE A 374 23.07 40.36 -52.93
C PHE A 374 23.23 40.41 -54.45
#